data_AF-A0A971HVY4-F1
#
_entry.id   AF-A0A971HVY4-F1
#
_cell.length_a   1.000
_cell.length_b   1.000
_cell.length_c   1.000
_cell.angle_alpha   90.00
_cell.angle_beta   90.00
_cell.angle_gamma   90.00
#
_symmetry.space_group_name_H-M   'P 1'
#
loop_
_entity.id
_entity.type
_entity.pdbx_description
1 polymer ?
#
loop_
_entity_poly.entity_id
_entity_poly.type
_entity_poly.pdbx_seq_one_letter_code
_entity_poly.pdbx_strand_id
1 'polypeptide(L)'
;MLSLRYTLLVLISMWISSFFSYAYAALNHELEPPYFSHESGFYAEEFDLVLSHPDPEVRIYYTLDGSDPDPENLNGSTFRYKNEYAQPPATEPIGEFFYQEYKTHLYTKPLHIVDRTFEPDRMSQISTTFDEKPNYFPKPVPEVDEDGKETGRMKYLFKGTPVKAVAVALDNAQSKVVSKVYFIGDQKDFSLPIINITVPEKDLFDYDEGIFVAGQKYDQWVKDDGDVSKSPSARPVNWREKINVNISMQILDQINKIVFHLDNSYMRIHGYASRTTSIKSMRIYPKDEGILYDIFGDGNIVGNARIILRNSGNQVHDYRKTYLGDAYRHIVMGGLAFGIQRYRPINIFLNGEYYGILNVRDRLDKHYLKNMYQVEKKSIDLLKRNKIVQHGSDKQWDFFLNKLEEDVSRDGFFEEITKLFDVTSFADYYSAQIFIGNRDWPGNNIRYWRSKNKQINDVPENSTCNDGRWRWIMYDTDASSSNVMHDTLSYAASPIKNTPYNPEWSTFVLRRLLKNDIFKNYFITRFSDLLNTHFNP
;
A
#
# COMPACT_ATOMS: atom_id res chain seq x y z
N MET A 1 38.71 9.13 -27.40
CA MET A 1 38.03 8.18 -28.32
C MET A 1 36.99 7.29 -27.63
N LEU A 2 37.12 6.93 -26.35
CA LEU A 2 36.09 6.14 -25.64
C LEU A 2 34.79 6.91 -25.35
N SER A 3 34.82 8.22 -25.03
CA SER A 3 33.59 8.97 -24.72
C SER A 3 32.71 9.22 -25.96
N LEU A 4 33.30 9.49 -27.13
CA LEU A 4 32.55 9.64 -28.38
C LEU A 4 31.80 8.36 -28.79
N ARG A 5 32.37 7.18 -28.51
CA ARG A 5 31.71 5.89 -28.81
C ARG A 5 30.53 5.62 -27.90
N TYR A 6 30.61 6.03 -26.63
CA TYR A 6 29.48 5.94 -25.68
C TYR A 6 28.34 6.90 -26.05
N THR A 7 28.65 8.15 -26.41
CA THR A 7 27.64 9.11 -26.86
C THR A 7 26.96 8.65 -28.15
N LEU A 8 27.72 8.08 -29.10
CA LEU A 8 27.16 7.53 -30.33
C LEU A 8 26.28 6.30 -30.08
N LEU A 9 26.65 5.42 -29.14
CA LEU A 9 25.83 4.27 -28.76
C LEU A 9 24.52 4.65 -28.07
N VAL A 10 24.52 5.69 -27.22
CA VAL A 10 23.30 6.25 -26.60
C VAL A 10 22.41 6.92 -27.66
N LEU A 11 22.99 7.69 -28.57
CA LEU A 11 22.23 8.31 -29.67
C LEU A 11 21.63 7.26 -30.61
N ILE A 12 22.39 6.19 -30.93
CA ILE A 12 21.90 5.06 -31.72
C ILE A 12 20.81 4.29 -30.96
N SER A 13 20.93 4.08 -29.63
CA SER A 13 19.88 3.40 -28.86
C SER A 13 18.60 4.22 -28.78
N MET A 14 18.72 5.55 -28.61
CA MET A 14 17.57 6.47 -28.64
C MET A 14 16.90 6.49 -30.03
N TRP A 15 17.70 6.48 -31.11
CA TRP A 15 17.18 6.38 -32.47
C TRP A 15 16.47 5.04 -32.73
N ILE A 16 17.06 3.93 -32.29
CA ILE A 16 16.49 2.59 -32.44
C ILE A 16 15.18 2.49 -31.64
N SER A 17 15.13 2.96 -30.39
CA SER A 17 13.90 2.95 -29.58
C SER A 17 12.80 3.81 -30.20
N SER A 18 13.13 5.01 -30.70
CA SER A 18 12.16 5.86 -31.38
C SER A 18 11.66 5.25 -32.70
N PHE A 19 12.53 4.57 -33.46
CA PHE A 19 12.15 3.91 -34.71
C PHE A 19 11.26 2.68 -34.48
N PHE A 20 11.53 1.89 -33.44
CA PHE A 20 10.70 0.74 -33.08
C PHE A 20 9.34 1.16 -32.50
N SER A 21 9.28 2.24 -31.71
CA SER A 21 7.99 2.82 -31.28
C SER A 21 7.18 3.22 -32.52
N TYR A 22 7.79 4.02 -33.41
CA TYR A 22 7.15 4.51 -34.63
C TYR A 22 6.61 3.36 -35.52
N ALA A 23 7.40 2.31 -35.74
CA ALA A 23 6.97 1.16 -36.52
C ALA A 23 5.85 0.36 -35.85
N TYR A 24 5.82 0.29 -34.51
CA TYR A 24 4.80 -0.44 -33.74
C TYR A 24 3.48 0.32 -33.66
N ALA A 25 3.50 1.63 -33.42
CA ALA A 25 2.32 2.49 -33.45
C ALA A 25 1.69 2.58 -34.85
N ALA A 26 2.52 2.69 -35.89
CA ALA A 26 2.07 2.66 -37.28
C ALA A 26 1.40 1.31 -37.66
N LEU A 27 1.84 0.20 -37.08
CA LEU A 27 1.22 -1.12 -37.30
C LEU A 27 -0.13 -1.27 -36.60
N ASN A 28 -0.33 -0.58 -35.47
CA ASN A 28 -1.50 -0.70 -34.61
C ASN A 28 -2.50 0.48 -34.71
N HIS A 29 -2.22 1.47 -35.57
CA HIS A 29 -3.01 2.71 -35.68
C HIS A 29 -3.17 3.47 -34.35
N GLU A 30 -2.24 3.33 -33.39
CA GLU A 30 -2.23 4.10 -32.14
C GLU A 30 -1.43 5.41 -32.36
N LEU A 31 -1.92 6.53 -31.84
CA LEU A 31 -1.18 7.80 -31.85
C LEU A 31 -0.03 7.74 -30.83
N GLU A 32 1.18 8.11 -31.25
CA GLU A 32 2.35 8.15 -30.38
C GLU A 32 2.18 9.21 -29.27
N PRO A 33 2.63 8.94 -28.03
CA PRO A 33 2.60 9.94 -26.97
C PRO A 33 3.59 11.09 -27.21
N PRO A 34 3.38 12.23 -26.53
CA PRO A 34 4.32 13.34 -26.60
C PRO A 34 5.67 12.97 -26.00
N TYR A 35 6.75 13.37 -26.67
CA TYR A 35 8.11 13.31 -26.17
C TYR A 35 8.38 14.44 -25.18
N PHE A 36 9.09 14.11 -24.10
CA PHE A 36 9.55 15.05 -23.08
C PHE A 36 11.06 15.19 -23.20
N SER A 37 11.56 16.43 -23.29
CA SER A 37 13.00 16.71 -23.36
C SER A 37 13.83 16.22 -22.17
N HIS A 38 13.18 15.99 -21.02
CA HIS A 38 13.82 15.53 -19.79
C HIS A 38 13.11 14.30 -19.23
N GLU A 39 13.88 13.43 -18.58
CA GLU A 39 13.33 12.35 -17.78
C GLU A 39 12.89 12.84 -16.42
N SER A 40 11.92 12.19 -15.80
CA SER A 40 11.52 12.58 -14.45
C SER A 40 12.58 12.18 -13.42
N GLY A 41 12.69 12.96 -12.33
CA GLY A 41 13.79 12.83 -11.37
C GLY A 41 14.13 14.14 -10.67
N PHE A 42 15.27 14.14 -9.97
CA PHE A 42 15.83 15.32 -9.31
C PHE A 42 16.82 16.04 -10.22
N TYR A 43 16.76 17.36 -10.18
CA TYR A 43 17.60 18.28 -10.92
C TYR A 43 18.18 19.32 -9.96
N ALA A 44 19.46 19.64 -10.13
CA ALA A 44 20.13 20.63 -9.30
C ALA A 44 19.72 22.07 -9.65
N GLU A 45 19.34 22.30 -10.90
CA GLU A 45 19.01 23.62 -11.44
C GLU A 45 17.67 23.58 -12.16
N GLU A 46 17.00 24.73 -12.19
CA GLU A 46 15.77 24.97 -12.95
C GLU A 46 16.02 24.83 -14.45
N PHE A 47 15.00 24.43 -15.21
CA PHE A 47 15.13 24.21 -16.65
C PHE A 47 13.81 24.36 -17.41
N ASP A 48 13.92 24.55 -18.73
CA ASP A 48 12.77 24.58 -19.62
C ASP A 48 12.48 23.18 -20.19
N LEU A 49 11.34 22.63 -19.79
CA LEU A 49 10.82 21.37 -20.29
C LEU A 49 10.10 21.58 -21.62
N VAL A 50 10.73 21.10 -22.69
CA VAL A 50 10.14 21.03 -24.03
C VAL A 50 9.33 19.75 -24.18
N LEU A 51 8.09 19.86 -24.68
CA LEU A 51 7.24 18.76 -25.14
C LEU A 51 7.18 18.80 -26.67
N SER A 52 7.23 17.66 -27.34
CA SER A 52 7.21 17.61 -28.80
C SER A 52 6.54 16.34 -29.33
N HIS A 53 6.07 16.38 -30.56
CA HIS A 53 5.55 15.21 -31.28
C HIS A 53 6.12 15.23 -32.71
N PRO A 54 6.43 14.06 -33.33
CA PRO A 54 7.02 14.02 -34.67
C PRO A 54 6.09 14.53 -35.77
N ASP A 55 4.78 14.39 -35.59
CA ASP A 55 3.76 14.96 -36.47
C ASP A 55 3.45 16.42 -36.04
N PRO A 56 3.68 17.43 -36.91
CA PRO A 56 3.42 18.83 -36.59
C PRO A 56 1.93 19.21 -36.55
N GLU A 57 1.02 18.39 -37.07
CA GLU A 57 -0.43 18.64 -37.01
C GLU A 57 -1.05 18.20 -35.68
N VAL A 58 -0.31 17.43 -34.89
CA VAL A 58 -0.74 16.93 -33.58
C VAL A 58 -0.64 18.03 -32.52
N ARG A 59 -1.70 18.17 -31.74
CA ARG A 59 -1.75 19.07 -30.58
C ARG A 59 -1.37 18.32 -29.32
N ILE A 60 -0.58 18.96 -28.45
CA ILE A 60 -0.22 18.40 -27.15
C ILE A 60 -1.00 19.14 -26.06
N TYR A 61 -1.67 18.39 -25.21
CA TYR A 61 -2.39 18.91 -24.04
C TYR A 61 -1.72 18.41 -22.76
N TYR A 62 -1.67 19.24 -21.72
CA TYR A 62 -1.02 18.88 -20.46
C TYR A 62 -1.72 19.44 -19.22
N THR A 63 -1.42 18.85 -18.07
CA THR A 63 -1.88 19.27 -16.74
C THR A 63 -0.72 19.27 -15.74
N LEU A 64 -0.84 20.07 -14.68
CA LEU A 64 0.18 20.23 -13.62
C LEU A 64 -0.36 19.86 -12.21
N ASP A 65 -1.57 19.33 -12.14
CA ASP A 65 -2.32 19.05 -10.90
C ASP A 65 -2.62 17.53 -10.74
N GLY A 66 -2.00 16.69 -11.57
CA GLY A 66 -2.20 15.24 -11.58
C GLY A 66 -3.47 14.73 -12.28
N SER A 67 -4.38 15.60 -12.70
CA SER A 67 -5.53 15.23 -13.53
C SER A 67 -5.08 14.69 -14.90
N ASP A 68 -5.87 13.80 -15.50
CA ASP A 68 -5.64 13.42 -16.91
C ASP A 68 -5.93 14.64 -17.81
N PRO A 69 -5.05 14.97 -18.78
CA PRO A 69 -5.33 16.04 -19.71
C PRO A 69 -6.57 15.73 -20.55
N ASP A 70 -7.51 16.68 -20.55
CA ASP A 70 -8.79 16.60 -21.24
C ASP A 70 -8.95 17.86 -22.11
N PRO A 71 -8.95 17.73 -23.46
CA PRO A 71 -9.15 18.84 -24.38
C PRO A 71 -10.44 19.64 -24.17
N GLU A 72 -11.44 19.07 -23.48
CA GLU A 72 -12.69 19.77 -23.16
C GLU A 72 -12.59 20.60 -21.86
N ASN A 73 -11.55 20.39 -21.04
CA ASN A 73 -11.33 21.11 -19.77
C ASN A 73 -10.32 22.28 -19.89
N LEU A 74 -10.35 23.01 -21.01
CA LEU A 74 -9.49 24.19 -21.25
C LEU A 74 -9.91 25.45 -20.50
N ASN A 75 -11.14 25.48 -19.96
CA ASN A 75 -11.61 26.58 -19.14
C ASN A 75 -11.34 26.37 -17.65
N GLY A 76 -10.88 25.17 -17.27
CA GLY A 76 -10.75 24.77 -15.88
C GLY A 76 -12.08 24.28 -15.31
N SER A 77 -11.97 23.40 -14.35
CA SER A 77 -13.07 22.87 -13.55
C SER A 77 -12.68 22.98 -12.08
N THR A 78 -13.68 23.01 -11.19
CA THR A 78 -13.43 23.07 -9.75
C THR A 78 -14.03 21.86 -9.04
N PHE A 79 -13.42 21.49 -7.93
CA PHE A 79 -14.03 20.65 -6.91
C PHE A 79 -14.02 21.40 -5.58
N ARG A 80 -14.91 21.01 -4.67
CA ARG A 80 -15.02 21.63 -3.36
C ARG A 80 -14.62 20.67 -2.26
N TYR A 81 -14.12 21.19 -1.15
CA TYR A 81 -13.75 20.40 0.03
C TYR A 81 -14.02 21.18 1.31
N LYS A 82 -13.91 20.49 2.45
CA LYS A 82 -14.03 21.07 3.79
C LYS A 82 -12.83 20.68 4.64
N ASN A 83 -12.45 21.57 5.54
CA ASN A 83 -11.40 21.30 6.52
C ASN A 83 -11.92 21.00 7.92
N GLU A 84 -13.18 21.33 8.21
CA GLU A 84 -13.76 21.20 9.54
C GLU A 84 -15.07 20.40 9.47
N TYR A 85 -15.28 19.53 10.45
CA TYR A 85 -16.46 18.68 10.55
C TYR A 85 -17.00 18.67 11.99
N ALA A 86 -18.32 18.77 12.12
CA ALA A 86 -18.96 18.87 13.42
C ALA A 86 -18.82 17.54 14.19
N GLN A 87 -18.60 17.60 15.50
CA GLN A 87 -18.67 16.42 16.33
C GLN A 87 -20.10 16.22 16.86
N PRO A 88 -20.65 15.00 16.79
CA PRO A 88 -21.85 14.67 17.54
C PRO A 88 -21.71 15.01 19.03
N PRO A 89 -22.76 15.49 19.70
CA PRO A 89 -24.17 15.47 19.27
C PRO A 89 -24.61 16.72 18.46
N ALA A 90 -23.71 17.41 17.77
CA ALA A 90 -24.11 18.46 16.82
C ALA A 90 -25.14 17.93 15.81
N THR A 91 -26.14 18.75 15.49
CA THR A 91 -27.21 18.44 14.54
C THR A 91 -27.05 19.15 13.20
N GLU A 92 -26.06 20.03 13.09
CA GLU A 92 -25.74 20.78 11.87
C GLU A 92 -24.24 20.67 11.55
N PRO A 93 -23.86 20.48 10.27
CA PRO A 93 -22.48 20.59 9.84
C PRO A 93 -21.93 22.00 10.06
N ILE A 94 -20.62 22.07 10.29
CA ILE A 94 -19.85 23.31 10.44
C ILE A 94 -18.80 23.41 9.32
N GLY A 95 -18.08 24.53 9.26
CA GLY A 95 -16.96 24.70 8.35
C GLY A 95 -17.40 25.17 6.96
N GLU A 96 -16.59 26.04 6.37
CA GLU A 96 -16.84 26.60 5.04
C GLU A 96 -16.40 25.63 3.93
N PHE A 97 -16.96 25.82 2.73
CA PHE A 97 -16.47 25.15 1.53
C PHE A 97 -15.31 25.92 0.93
N PHE A 98 -14.23 25.21 0.66
CA PHE A 98 -13.11 25.68 -0.14
C PHE A 98 -13.18 25.07 -1.54
N TYR A 99 -12.50 25.68 -2.50
CA TYR A 99 -12.51 25.25 -3.89
C TYR A 99 -11.08 25.14 -4.42
N GLN A 100 -10.82 24.11 -5.22
CA GLN A 100 -9.58 23.98 -5.99
C GLN A 100 -9.90 23.80 -7.46
N GLU A 101 -9.14 24.48 -8.32
CA GLU A 101 -9.24 24.39 -9.77
C GLU A 101 -8.27 23.34 -10.31
N TYR A 102 -8.73 22.57 -11.28
CA TYR A 102 -7.89 21.70 -12.10
C TYR A 102 -8.20 21.95 -13.57
N LYS A 103 -7.15 21.98 -14.39
CA LYS A 103 -7.25 22.54 -15.73
C LYS A 103 -6.28 21.91 -16.71
N THR A 104 -6.78 21.72 -17.94
CA THR A 104 -5.94 21.32 -19.08
C THR A 104 -5.42 22.55 -19.81
N HIS A 105 -4.17 22.46 -20.24
CA HIS A 105 -3.49 23.49 -21.01
C HIS A 105 -3.11 22.95 -22.38
N LEU A 106 -3.31 23.76 -23.42
CA LEU A 106 -2.74 23.51 -24.73
C LEU A 106 -1.26 23.91 -24.70
N TYR A 107 -0.37 22.99 -25.06
CA TYR A 107 1.06 23.23 -25.11
C TYR A 107 1.42 24.14 -26.29
N THR A 108 2.00 25.30 -25.98
CA THR A 108 2.41 26.31 -26.97
C THR A 108 3.83 26.83 -26.76
N LYS A 109 4.42 26.59 -25.59
CA LYS A 109 5.77 27.02 -25.21
C LYS A 109 6.35 26.09 -24.14
N PRO A 110 7.68 26.04 -23.98
CA PRO A 110 8.32 25.26 -22.91
C PRO A 110 7.77 25.57 -21.52
N LEU A 111 7.75 24.55 -20.66
CA LEU A 111 7.33 24.66 -19.26
C LEU A 111 8.55 24.93 -18.40
N HIS A 112 8.55 26.04 -17.67
CA HIS A 112 9.64 26.37 -16.78
C HIS A 112 9.50 25.56 -15.47
N ILE A 113 10.41 24.62 -15.24
CA ILE A 113 10.43 23.76 -14.06
C ILE A 113 11.34 24.41 -13.03
N VAL A 114 10.76 24.75 -11.87
CA VAL A 114 11.38 25.58 -10.83
C VAL A 114 11.37 24.92 -9.45
N ASP A 115 12.14 25.47 -8.51
CA ASP A 115 12.02 25.09 -7.09
C ASP A 115 10.70 25.60 -6.50
N ARG A 116 9.87 24.64 -6.07
CA ARG A 116 8.52 24.89 -5.51
C ARG A 116 8.50 24.89 -3.98
N THR A 117 9.65 24.85 -3.31
CA THR A 117 9.77 24.83 -1.84
C THR A 117 9.15 26.07 -1.18
N PHE A 118 9.11 27.20 -1.89
CA PHE A 118 8.54 28.45 -1.40
C PHE A 118 7.06 28.65 -1.80
N GLU A 119 6.48 27.70 -2.55
CA GLU A 119 5.06 27.73 -2.88
C GLU A 119 4.24 27.13 -1.73
N PRO A 120 3.08 27.74 -1.39
CA PRO A 120 2.18 27.20 -0.39
C PRO A 120 1.77 25.76 -0.68
N ASP A 121 1.65 24.96 0.38
CA ASP A 121 1.14 23.60 0.30
C ASP A 121 -0.31 23.58 -0.21
N ARG A 122 -0.61 22.66 -1.13
CA ARG A 122 -1.92 22.59 -1.79
C ARG A 122 -2.78 21.44 -1.29
N MET A 123 -2.26 20.22 -1.26
CA MET A 123 -3.03 19.04 -0.87
C MET A 123 -2.91 18.75 0.62
N SER A 124 -1.73 18.97 1.21
CA SER A 124 -1.50 18.73 2.64
C SER A 124 -2.22 19.72 3.56
N GLN A 125 -2.86 20.76 3.00
CA GLN A 125 -3.74 21.70 3.69
C GLN A 125 -5.23 21.30 3.59
N ILE A 126 -5.54 20.13 3.03
CA ILE A 126 -6.89 19.58 2.98
C ILE A 126 -7.07 18.56 4.10
N SER A 127 -8.12 18.71 4.90
CA SER A 127 -8.42 17.79 5.99
C SER A 127 -8.74 16.40 5.44
N THR A 128 -8.10 15.42 6.04
CA THR A 128 -8.35 14.00 5.77
C THR A 128 -9.00 13.33 6.98
N THR A 129 -9.40 14.09 7.99
CA THR A 129 -10.10 13.58 9.17
C THR A 129 -11.49 14.19 9.23
N PHE A 130 -12.27 13.80 10.24
CA PHE A 130 -13.55 14.44 10.55
C PHE A 130 -13.39 15.37 11.76
N ASP A 131 -12.19 15.87 12.05
CA ASP A 131 -11.98 16.70 13.24
C ASP A 131 -12.68 18.06 13.09
N GLU A 132 -13.18 18.59 14.20
CA GLU A 132 -13.73 19.94 14.26
C GLU A 132 -12.63 20.99 14.09
N LYS A 133 -11.43 20.73 14.62
CA LYS A 133 -10.25 21.60 14.48
C LYS A 133 -9.01 20.74 14.21
N PRO A 134 -8.71 20.39 12.94
CA PRO A 134 -7.51 19.63 12.62
C PRO A 134 -6.24 20.38 13.05
N ASN A 135 -5.31 19.70 13.71
CA ASN A 135 -4.07 20.28 14.22
C ASN A 135 -2.80 19.68 13.60
N TYR A 136 -2.94 18.94 12.49
CA TYR A 136 -1.87 18.22 11.83
C TYR A 136 -1.45 18.82 10.48
N PHE A 137 -2.04 19.94 10.06
CA PHE A 137 -1.61 20.62 8.85
C PHE A 137 -0.13 21.04 8.97
N PRO A 138 0.70 20.74 7.97
CA PRO A 138 2.07 21.23 7.91
C PRO A 138 2.09 22.74 8.06
N LYS A 139 3.00 23.24 8.88
CA LYS A 139 3.23 24.67 9.05
C LYS A 139 4.49 25.05 8.29
N PRO A 140 4.48 26.14 7.51
CA PRO A 140 5.70 26.60 6.90
C PRO A 140 6.71 27.00 7.98
N VAL A 141 8.00 26.82 7.68
CA VAL A 141 9.12 27.19 8.56
C VAL A 141 9.87 28.38 7.95
N PRO A 142 10.37 29.33 8.76
CA PRO A 142 11.20 30.41 8.25
C PRO A 142 12.44 29.85 7.54
N GLU A 143 12.76 30.40 6.38
CA GLU A 143 14.07 30.16 5.79
C GLU A 143 15.13 30.93 6.58
N VAL A 144 16.25 30.26 6.84
CA VAL A 144 17.45 30.86 7.44
C VAL A 144 18.61 30.83 6.44
N ASP A 145 19.47 31.84 6.50
CA ASP A 145 20.74 31.90 5.77
C ASP A 145 21.85 31.05 6.46
N GLU A 146 23.07 31.10 5.92
CA GLU A 146 24.22 30.34 6.44
C GLU A 146 24.60 30.72 7.88
N ASP A 147 24.26 31.93 8.32
CA ASP A 147 24.48 32.44 9.67
C ASP A 147 23.30 32.15 10.61
N GLY A 148 22.25 31.47 10.12
CA GLY A 148 21.05 31.12 10.88
C GLY A 148 20.05 32.26 11.03
N LYS A 149 20.18 33.35 10.26
CA LYS A 149 19.26 34.50 10.30
C LYS A 149 18.12 34.32 9.32
N GLU A 150 16.90 34.66 9.75
CA GLU A 150 15.71 34.57 8.90
C GLU A 150 15.81 35.49 7.68
N THR A 151 15.52 34.95 6.50
CA THR A 151 15.56 35.69 5.22
C THR A 151 14.26 36.44 4.93
N GLY A 152 13.21 36.17 5.72
CA GLY A 152 11.84 36.65 5.48
C GLY A 152 11.04 35.78 4.50
N ARG A 153 11.64 34.73 3.92
CA ARG A 153 10.92 33.71 3.15
C ARG A 153 10.44 32.58 4.05
N MET A 154 9.36 31.92 3.64
CA MET A 154 8.81 30.76 4.32
C MET A 154 9.01 29.51 3.44
N LYS A 155 9.59 28.47 4.01
CA LYS A 155 9.72 27.14 3.39
C LYS A 155 8.50 26.30 3.73
N TYR A 156 7.89 25.76 2.70
CA TYR A 156 6.78 24.83 2.79
C TYR A 156 7.31 23.39 2.61
N LEU A 157 6.41 22.41 2.47
CA LEU A 157 6.84 21.05 2.13
C LEU A 157 7.61 21.06 0.80
N PHE A 158 8.59 20.16 0.70
CA PHE A 158 9.30 19.93 -0.54
C PHE A 158 8.34 19.44 -1.62
N LYS A 159 8.46 20.01 -2.83
CA LYS A 159 7.53 19.79 -3.93
C LYS A 159 8.28 19.60 -5.24
N GLY A 160 7.80 18.67 -6.03
CA GLY A 160 8.09 18.56 -7.46
C GLY A 160 6.96 19.10 -8.31
N THR A 161 7.19 19.13 -9.61
CA THR A 161 6.23 19.51 -10.64
C THR A 161 5.77 18.25 -11.36
N PRO A 162 4.54 17.75 -11.10
CA PRO A 162 3.97 16.71 -11.92
C PRO A 162 3.57 17.30 -13.28
N VAL A 163 3.82 16.56 -14.35
CA VAL A 163 3.39 16.91 -15.70
C VAL A 163 2.77 15.68 -16.31
N LYS A 164 1.48 15.76 -16.64
CA LYS A 164 0.82 14.76 -17.49
C LYS A 164 0.56 15.36 -18.85
N ALA A 165 0.83 14.63 -19.92
CA ALA A 165 0.60 15.10 -21.27
C ALA A 165 0.02 14.01 -22.17
N VAL A 166 -0.78 14.44 -23.14
CA VAL A 166 -1.39 13.61 -24.17
C VAL A 166 -1.26 14.29 -25.53
N ALA A 167 -1.02 13.51 -26.57
CA ALA A 167 -1.04 13.96 -27.95
C ALA A 167 -2.44 13.71 -28.53
N VAL A 168 -2.95 14.66 -29.31
CA VAL A 168 -4.29 14.61 -29.91
C VAL A 168 -4.19 14.99 -31.39
N ALA A 169 -4.59 14.06 -32.25
CA ALA A 169 -4.61 14.24 -33.71
C ALA A 169 -5.80 15.11 -34.16
N LEU A 170 -5.80 15.50 -35.45
CA LEU A 170 -6.86 16.33 -36.03
C LEU A 170 -8.25 15.68 -36.00
N ASP A 171 -8.32 14.34 -36.04
CA ASP A 171 -9.54 13.56 -35.94
C ASP A 171 -9.98 13.27 -34.49
N ASN A 172 -9.31 13.88 -33.51
CA ASN A 172 -9.46 13.69 -32.07
C ASN A 172 -9.02 12.31 -31.52
N ALA A 173 -8.30 11.50 -32.30
CA ALA A 173 -7.61 10.34 -31.73
C ALA A 173 -6.57 10.80 -30.70
N GLN A 174 -6.51 10.13 -29.55
CA GLN A 174 -5.59 10.47 -28.45
C GLN A 174 -4.53 9.38 -28.26
N SER A 175 -3.32 9.81 -27.93
CA SER A 175 -2.27 8.92 -27.47
C SER A 175 -2.56 8.38 -26.06
N LYS A 176 -1.70 7.49 -25.57
CA LYS A 176 -1.61 7.24 -24.12
C LYS A 176 -1.15 8.52 -23.40
N VAL A 177 -1.65 8.72 -22.18
CA VAL A 177 -1.18 9.79 -21.29
C VAL A 177 0.19 9.40 -20.73
N VAL A 178 1.15 10.31 -20.81
CA VAL A 178 2.47 10.18 -20.18
C VAL A 178 2.48 10.98 -18.89
N SER A 179 2.97 10.40 -17.79
CA SER A 179 3.12 11.07 -16.51
C SER A 179 4.59 11.16 -16.10
N LYS A 180 5.07 12.38 -15.82
CA LYS A 180 6.41 12.67 -15.31
C LYS A 180 6.34 13.57 -14.07
N VAL A 181 7.34 13.51 -13.20
CA VAL A 181 7.52 14.40 -12.04
C VAL A 181 8.95 14.91 -11.97
N TYR A 182 9.12 16.21 -11.70
CA TYR A 182 10.44 16.84 -11.67
C TYR A 182 10.65 17.54 -10.34
N PHE A 183 11.74 17.24 -9.65
CA PHE A 183 12.12 17.85 -8.38
C PHE A 183 13.33 18.76 -8.61
N ILE A 184 13.27 20.00 -8.14
CA ILE A 184 14.43 20.90 -8.12
C ILE A 184 14.96 20.97 -6.69
N GLY A 185 16.25 20.67 -6.49
CA GLY A 185 16.90 20.67 -5.17
C GLY A 185 17.80 19.45 -4.92
N ASP A 186 18.36 19.36 -3.71
CA ASP A 186 19.27 18.27 -3.32
C ASP A 186 18.51 17.08 -2.71
N GLN A 187 18.71 15.90 -3.28
CA GLN A 187 18.11 14.64 -2.79
C GLN A 187 18.63 14.21 -1.41
N LYS A 188 19.77 14.72 -0.95
CA LYS A 188 20.36 14.30 0.34
C LYS A 188 19.41 14.43 1.53
N ASP A 189 18.36 15.25 1.39
CA ASP A 189 17.28 15.39 2.37
C ASP A 189 16.41 14.12 2.51
N PHE A 190 16.50 13.17 1.57
CA PHE A 190 15.72 11.93 1.51
C PHE A 190 16.61 10.68 1.52
N SER A 191 16.83 10.11 2.70
CA SER A 191 17.61 8.87 2.88
C SER A 191 16.87 7.57 2.53
N LEU A 192 15.55 7.64 2.37
CA LEU A 192 14.69 6.51 1.97
C LEU A 192 14.34 6.62 0.47
N PRO A 193 14.09 5.49 -0.21
CA PRO A 193 13.57 5.53 -1.58
C PRO A 193 12.25 6.31 -1.64
N ILE A 194 11.95 6.82 -2.82
CA ILE A 194 10.79 7.69 -3.05
C ILE A 194 9.80 6.98 -3.95
N ILE A 195 8.52 7.10 -3.61
CA ILE A 195 7.42 6.81 -4.52
C ILE A 195 6.63 8.10 -4.74
N ASN A 196 6.57 8.56 -5.98
CA ASN A 196 5.59 9.56 -6.40
C ASN A 196 4.35 8.86 -6.97
N ILE A 197 3.17 9.29 -6.54
CA ILE A 197 1.89 8.84 -7.08
C ILE A 197 1.21 10.06 -7.70
N THR A 198 0.96 9.98 -9.00
CA THR A 198 0.19 10.99 -9.71
C THR A 198 -1.27 10.54 -9.82
N VAL A 199 -2.20 11.39 -9.38
CA VAL A 199 -3.62 11.09 -9.24
C VAL A 199 -4.44 12.38 -9.34
N PRO A 200 -5.64 12.38 -9.95
CA PRO A 200 -6.49 13.56 -9.94
C PRO A 200 -6.85 13.98 -8.51
N GLU A 201 -6.55 15.23 -8.13
CA GLU A 201 -6.80 15.74 -6.76
C GLU A 201 -8.27 15.62 -6.36
N LYS A 202 -9.20 15.85 -7.29
CA LYS A 202 -10.64 15.70 -7.05
C LYS A 202 -11.01 14.31 -6.56
N ASP A 203 -10.36 13.27 -7.08
CA ASP A 203 -10.67 11.88 -6.71
C ASP A 203 -10.22 11.57 -5.28
N LEU A 204 -9.26 12.34 -4.76
CA LEU A 204 -8.84 12.27 -3.36
C LEU A 204 -9.70 13.16 -2.46
N PHE A 205 -9.98 14.39 -2.86
CA PHE A 205 -10.36 15.46 -1.94
C PHE A 205 -11.74 16.07 -2.16
N ASP A 206 -12.44 15.70 -3.24
CA ASP A 206 -13.80 16.18 -3.46
C ASP A 206 -14.73 15.85 -2.27
N TYR A 207 -15.54 16.83 -1.88
CA TYR A 207 -16.45 16.70 -0.75
C TYR A 207 -17.48 15.58 -0.93
N ASP A 208 -17.97 15.37 -2.13
CA ASP A 208 -19.05 14.43 -2.41
C ASP A 208 -18.49 13.00 -2.58
N GLU A 209 -17.36 12.84 -3.28
CA GLU A 209 -16.82 11.51 -3.66
C GLU A 209 -15.36 11.23 -3.28
N GLY A 210 -14.60 12.25 -2.84
CA GLY A 210 -13.17 12.15 -2.55
C GLY A 210 -12.82 11.07 -1.54
N ILE A 211 -11.89 10.19 -1.91
CA ILE A 211 -11.58 8.99 -1.11
C ILE A 211 -10.75 9.26 0.15
N PHE A 212 -10.20 10.47 0.35
CA PHE A 212 -9.38 10.83 1.52
C PHE A 212 -10.14 11.63 2.59
N VAL A 213 -11.32 12.17 2.27
CA VAL A 213 -12.05 13.11 3.13
C VAL A 213 -13.24 12.47 3.87
N ALA A 214 -13.71 13.12 4.93
CA ALA A 214 -14.90 12.64 5.65
C ALA A 214 -16.13 12.87 4.78
N GLY A 215 -16.16 14.06 4.16
CA GLY A 215 -17.04 14.44 3.08
C GLY A 215 -18.53 14.40 3.42
N GLN A 216 -19.33 14.43 2.36
CA GLN A 216 -20.79 14.52 2.43
C GLN A 216 -21.41 13.42 3.29
N LYS A 217 -20.87 12.20 3.26
CA LYS A 217 -21.41 11.09 4.05
C LYS A 217 -21.32 11.33 5.55
N TYR A 218 -20.28 12.01 6.00
CA TYR A 218 -20.13 12.34 7.42
C TYR A 218 -21.10 13.45 7.83
N ASP A 219 -21.15 14.53 7.06
CA ASP A 219 -22.06 15.64 7.33
C ASP A 219 -23.53 15.21 7.31
N GLN A 220 -23.90 14.33 6.37
CA GLN A 220 -25.24 13.74 6.34
C GLN A 220 -25.51 12.89 7.58
N TRP A 221 -24.53 12.09 8.02
CA TRP A 221 -24.68 11.31 9.24
C TRP A 221 -24.81 12.15 10.51
N VAL A 222 -24.11 13.30 10.59
CA VAL A 222 -24.27 14.26 11.69
C VAL A 222 -25.68 14.86 11.69
N LYS A 223 -26.21 15.21 10.52
CA LYS A 223 -27.60 15.69 10.36
C LYS A 223 -28.63 14.63 10.76
N ASP A 224 -28.34 13.36 10.49
CA ASP A 224 -29.19 12.22 10.83
C ASP A 224 -28.95 11.74 12.29
N ASP A 225 -28.92 12.67 13.24
CA ASP A 225 -28.73 12.48 14.69
C ASP A 225 -27.37 11.89 15.16
N GLY A 226 -26.42 11.65 14.25
CA GLY A 226 -25.01 11.47 14.60
C GLY A 226 -24.70 10.40 15.67
N ASP A 227 -25.38 9.24 15.64
CA ASP A 227 -25.33 8.19 16.68
C ASP A 227 -23.95 8.02 17.36
N VAL A 228 -23.80 8.65 18.54
CA VAL A 228 -22.56 8.68 19.33
C VAL A 228 -22.12 7.30 19.81
N SER A 229 -23.00 6.29 19.78
CA SER A 229 -22.64 4.92 20.14
C SER A 229 -21.72 4.26 19.09
N LYS A 230 -21.71 4.78 17.85
CA LYS A 230 -20.77 4.32 16.82
C LYS A 230 -19.36 4.78 17.13
N SER A 231 -18.47 3.80 17.27
CA SER A 231 -17.03 4.07 17.34
C SER A 231 -16.57 4.95 16.17
N PRO A 232 -15.55 5.81 16.34
CA PRO A 232 -15.05 6.69 15.28
C PRO A 232 -14.75 5.97 13.95
N SER A 233 -14.20 4.75 14.02
CA SER A 233 -13.90 3.90 12.86
C SER A 233 -15.14 3.36 12.13
N ALA A 234 -16.30 3.38 12.78
CA ALA A 234 -17.57 2.88 12.28
C ALA A 234 -18.54 4.00 11.85
N ARG A 235 -18.15 5.27 11.93
CA ARG A 235 -18.94 6.41 11.44
C ARG A 235 -19.03 6.42 9.89
N PRO A 236 -20.17 6.76 9.28
CA PRO A 236 -20.28 6.97 7.82
C PRO A 236 -19.42 8.16 7.37
N VAL A 237 -18.62 7.96 6.32
CA VAL A 237 -17.59 8.90 5.80
C VAL A 237 -17.19 8.45 4.39
N ASN A 238 -16.72 9.35 3.52
CA ASN A 238 -16.35 9.03 2.14
C ASN A 238 -15.20 8.02 2.06
N TRP A 239 -14.13 8.17 2.84
CA TRP A 239 -12.97 7.25 2.81
C TRP A 239 -13.27 5.80 3.19
N ARG A 240 -14.50 5.49 3.65
CA ARG A 240 -14.92 4.10 3.89
C ARG A 240 -15.40 3.41 2.62
N GLU A 241 -15.74 4.18 1.61
CA GLU A 241 -16.18 3.67 0.32
C GLU A 241 -15.12 2.81 -0.35
N LYS A 242 -15.62 1.94 -1.22
CA LYS A 242 -14.83 0.90 -1.85
C LYS A 242 -14.34 1.31 -3.24
N ILE A 243 -14.04 2.58 -3.44
CA ILE A 243 -13.71 3.21 -4.72
C ILE A 243 -12.24 2.99 -5.07
N ASN A 244 -11.99 2.67 -6.34
CA ASN A 244 -10.65 2.62 -6.92
C ASN A 244 -10.44 3.88 -7.74
N VAL A 245 -9.33 4.57 -7.55
CA VAL A 245 -8.94 5.75 -8.33
C VAL A 245 -7.78 5.40 -9.25
N ASN A 246 -7.76 5.95 -10.46
CA ASN A 246 -6.67 5.73 -11.42
C ASN A 246 -5.42 6.49 -10.97
N ILE A 247 -4.26 5.85 -11.10
CA ILE A 247 -2.97 6.43 -10.75
C ILE A 247 -1.89 6.09 -11.78
N SER A 248 -0.89 6.95 -11.83
CA SER A 248 0.46 6.63 -12.28
C SER A 248 1.39 6.65 -11.06
N MET A 249 2.37 5.77 -11.02
CA MET A 249 3.32 5.65 -9.92
C MET A 249 4.75 5.57 -10.45
N GLN A 250 5.66 6.31 -9.83
CA GLN A 250 7.07 6.33 -10.17
C GLN A 250 7.89 5.99 -8.93
N ILE A 251 8.85 5.08 -9.08
CA ILE A 251 9.78 4.69 -8.02
C ILE A 251 11.13 5.30 -8.34
N LEU A 252 11.65 6.11 -7.42
CA LEU A 252 12.99 6.67 -7.50
C LEU A 252 13.84 5.94 -6.46
N ASP A 253 15.02 5.49 -6.91
CA ASP A 253 16.01 4.89 -6.02
C ASP A 253 16.71 5.96 -5.15
N GLN A 254 17.65 5.52 -4.33
CA GLN A 254 18.43 6.40 -3.45
C GLN A 254 19.49 7.22 -4.20
N ILE A 255 19.59 7.13 -5.54
CA ILE A 255 20.56 7.86 -6.37
C ILE A 255 19.90 8.67 -7.51
N ASN A 256 18.66 9.12 -7.31
CA ASN A 256 17.95 10.06 -8.21
C ASN A 256 17.48 9.53 -9.55
N LYS A 257 17.50 8.23 -9.78
CA LYS A 257 16.99 7.69 -11.04
C LYS A 257 15.61 7.13 -10.83
N ILE A 258 14.70 7.46 -11.73
CA ILE A 258 13.51 6.64 -11.84
C ILE A 258 13.96 5.26 -12.30
N VAL A 259 13.72 4.30 -11.43
CA VAL A 259 14.04 2.90 -11.65
C VAL A 259 12.81 2.12 -12.10
N PHE A 260 11.61 2.70 -11.94
CA PHE A 260 10.38 2.04 -12.36
C PHE A 260 9.21 3.02 -12.55
N HIS A 261 8.38 2.75 -13.56
CA HIS A 261 7.11 3.42 -13.83
C HIS A 261 5.98 2.38 -13.85
N LEU A 262 4.85 2.72 -13.24
CA LEU A 262 3.61 1.96 -13.29
C LEU A 262 2.48 2.88 -13.68
N ASP A 263 1.99 2.74 -14.90
CA ASP A 263 0.86 3.51 -15.40
C ASP A 263 -0.44 2.72 -15.33
N ASN A 264 -1.57 3.43 -15.51
CA ASN A 264 -2.91 2.86 -15.65
C ASN A 264 -3.30 1.91 -14.50
N SER A 265 -2.79 2.11 -13.29
CA SER A 265 -3.06 1.25 -12.15
C SER A 265 -4.09 1.87 -11.20
N TYR A 266 -4.60 1.09 -10.25
CA TYR A 266 -5.56 1.63 -9.28
C TYR A 266 -4.98 1.79 -7.89
N MET A 267 -5.43 2.83 -7.20
CA MET A 267 -5.21 3.05 -5.79
C MET A 267 -6.53 3.02 -5.02
N ARG A 268 -6.47 2.63 -3.76
CA ARG A 268 -7.62 2.70 -2.84
C ARG A 268 -7.20 2.72 -1.38
N ILE A 269 -7.99 3.37 -0.51
CA ILE A 269 -7.79 3.36 0.94
C ILE A 269 -7.74 1.94 1.56
N HIS A 270 -6.73 1.72 2.39
CA HIS A 270 -6.52 0.51 3.19
C HIS A 270 -7.03 0.64 4.63
N GLY A 271 -7.15 -0.47 5.35
CA GLY A 271 -7.42 -0.48 6.80
C GLY A 271 -8.90 -0.50 7.18
N TYR A 272 -9.15 -0.29 8.47
CA TYR A 272 -10.48 -0.11 9.06
C TYR A 272 -10.45 1.07 10.03
N ALA A 273 -9.83 0.89 11.20
CA ALA A 273 -9.66 1.96 12.19
C ALA A 273 -8.66 3.02 11.73
N SER A 274 -7.51 2.60 11.24
CA SER A 274 -6.44 3.46 10.69
C SER A 274 -6.84 4.32 9.48
N ARG A 275 -8.11 4.27 9.03
CA ARG A 275 -8.64 5.20 8.03
C ARG A 275 -8.93 6.58 8.64
N THR A 276 -9.12 6.66 9.95
CA THR A 276 -9.43 7.92 10.64
C THR A 276 -8.18 8.77 10.92
N THR A 277 -6.97 8.26 10.65
CA THR A 277 -5.72 9.02 10.82
C THR A 277 -5.50 9.98 9.66
N SER A 278 -4.82 11.11 9.88
CA SER A 278 -4.52 12.09 8.84
C SER A 278 -3.71 11.50 7.68
N ILE A 279 -2.65 10.75 7.97
CA ILE A 279 -1.91 10.01 6.96
C ILE A 279 -2.65 8.71 6.64
N LYS A 280 -3.12 8.56 5.40
CA LYS A 280 -3.94 7.45 4.92
C LYS A 280 -3.06 6.31 4.41
N SER A 281 -3.40 5.08 4.81
CA SER A 281 -2.84 3.89 4.16
C SER A 281 -3.53 3.65 2.82
N MET A 282 -2.76 3.24 1.81
CA MET A 282 -3.22 3.01 0.44
C MET A 282 -2.91 1.58 -0.02
N ARG A 283 -3.75 0.99 -0.85
CA ARG A 283 -3.49 -0.24 -1.59
C ARG A 283 -3.22 0.14 -3.03
N ILE A 284 -2.17 -0.42 -3.60
CA ILE A 284 -1.89 -0.33 -5.04
C ILE A 284 -2.33 -1.64 -5.68
N TYR A 285 -3.07 -1.50 -6.77
CA TYR A 285 -3.56 -2.58 -7.61
C TYR A 285 -2.93 -2.43 -8.99
N PRO A 286 -1.77 -3.06 -9.21
CA PRO A 286 -1.11 -3.00 -10.50
C PRO A 286 -1.98 -3.66 -11.57
N LYS A 287 -2.06 -3.06 -12.76
CA LYS A 287 -2.57 -3.71 -13.97
C LYS A 287 -1.44 -4.47 -14.68
N ASP A 288 -1.83 -5.26 -15.68
CA ASP A 288 -0.92 -5.98 -16.58
C ASP A 288 0.14 -6.84 -15.84
N GLU A 289 1.41 -6.70 -16.21
CA GLU A 289 2.52 -7.45 -15.60
C GLU A 289 2.83 -6.99 -14.16
N GLY A 290 2.37 -5.78 -13.80
CA GLY A 290 2.43 -5.21 -12.47
C GLY A 290 3.74 -4.50 -12.15
N ILE A 291 4.21 -4.60 -10.90
CA ILE A 291 5.41 -3.91 -10.42
C ILE A 291 6.64 -4.78 -10.71
N LEU A 292 7.26 -4.58 -11.88
CA LEU A 292 8.47 -5.28 -12.32
C LEU A 292 9.75 -4.71 -11.69
N TYR A 293 9.69 -4.45 -10.39
CA TYR A 293 10.78 -3.87 -9.61
C TYR A 293 10.87 -4.53 -8.24
N ASP A 294 12.09 -4.66 -7.73
CA ASP A 294 12.35 -5.09 -6.35
C ASP A 294 12.13 -3.91 -5.39
N ILE A 295 10.86 -3.64 -5.14
CA ILE A 295 10.46 -2.56 -4.25
C ILE A 295 10.89 -2.80 -2.80
N PHE A 296 11.15 -4.05 -2.40
CA PHE A 296 11.53 -4.42 -1.04
C PHE A 296 13.05 -4.43 -0.82
N GLY A 297 13.85 -4.53 -1.88
CA GLY A 297 15.31 -4.63 -1.80
C GLY A 297 15.79 -6.01 -1.35
N ASP A 298 14.96 -7.05 -1.51
CA ASP A 298 15.24 -8.42 -1.07
C ASP A 298 15.58 -9.37 -2.23
N GLY A 299 15.74 -8.83 -3.44
CA GLY A 299 16.00 -9.55 -4.68
C GLY A 299 14.73 -10.05 -5.41
N ASN A 300 13.52 -9.85 -4.86
CA ASN A 300 12.30 -10.44 -5.42
C ASN A 300 11.35 -9.39 -6.01
N ILE A 301 11.12 -9.50 -7.33
CA ILE A 301 10.15 -8.69 -8.07
C ILE A 301 8.72 -8.96 -7.58
N VAL A 302 7.94 -7.89 -7.43
CA VAL A 302 6.54 -7.95 -6.99
C VAL A 302 5.60 -8.47 -8.08
N GLY A 303 5.82 -8.11 -9.35
CA GLY A 303 4.94 -8.45 -10.46
C GLY A 303 3.50 -7.99 -10.24
N ASN A 304 2.51 -8.79 -10.63
CA ASN A 304 1.08 -8.45 -10.46
C ASN A 304 0.52 -8.67 -9.04
N ALA A 305 1.38 -8.79 -8.03
CA ALA A 305 0.93 -8.74 -6.64
C ALA A 305 0.58 -7.32 -6.23
N ARG A 306 -0.41 -7.23 -5.35
CA ARG A 306 -0.83 -5.96 -4.78
C ARG A 306 0.09 -5.61 -3.61
N ILE A 307 0.35 -4.33 -3.44
CA ILE A 307 1.09 -3.81 -2.28
C ILE A 307 0.19 -2.90 -1.46
N ILE A 308 0.63 -2.64 -0.23
CA ILE A 308 0.02 -1.69 0.69
C ILE A 308 1.09 -0.65 1.02
N LEU A 309 0.78 0.62 0.89
CA LEU A 309 1.52 1.73 1.51
C LEU A 309 0.84 1.99 2.85
N ARG A 310 1.43 1.49 3.94
CA ARG A 310 0.80 1.44 5.26
C ARG A 310 1.39 2.50 6.19
N ASN A 311 0.53 3.15 6.95
CA ASN A 311 0.86 4.15 7.97
C ASN A 311 1.16 3.54 9.34
N SER A 312 1.43 2.23 9.39
CA SER A 312 1.64 1.46 10.63
C SER A 312 0.42 1.23 11.53
N GLY A 313 -0.80 1.46 11.03
CA GLY A 313 -2.04 0.96 11.64
C GLY A 313 -2.39 1.65 12.96
N ASN A 314 -2.84 0.89 13.96
CA ASN A 314 -3.30 1.47 15.23
C ASN A 314 -2.16 2.06 16.09
N GLN A 315 -0.89 1.81 15.74
CA GLN A 315 0.24 2.41 16.44
C GLN A 315 0.34 3.93 16.25
N VAL A 316 -0.34 4.48 15.23
CA VAL A 316 -0.49 5.93 15.07
C VAL A 316 -1.36 6.54 16.17
N HIS A 317 -2.28 5.75 16.75
CA HIS A 317 -3.16 6.15 17.85
C HIS A 317 -2.55 5.88 19.24
N ASP A 318 -1.48 5.08 19.33
CA ASP A 318 -0.79 4.80 20.59
C ASP A 318 0.24 5.90 20.91
N TYR A 319 0.53 6.10 22.19
CA TYR A 319 1.55 7.02 22.71
C TYR A 319 2.96 6.73 22.14
N ARG A 320 3.18 5.52 21.62
CA ARG A 320 4.50 5.03 21.23
C ARG A 320 4.92 5.40 19.80
N LYS A 321 3.99 5.80 18.90
CA LYS A 321 4.22 6.35 17.53
C LYS A 321 5.51 5.93 16.80
N THR A 322 5.94 4.66 16.92
CA THR A 322 7.25 4.24 16.40
C THR A 322 7.23 4.02 14.90
N TYR A 323 6.05 3.93 14.28
CA TYR A 323 5.84 3.55 12.87
C TYR A 323 6.43 2.18 12.47
N LEU A 324 6.89 1.37 13.42
CA LEU A 324 7.69 0.18 13.12
C LEU A 324 7.20 -1.12 13.76
N GLY A 325 6.33 -1.10 14.78
CA GLY A 325 6.11 -2.28 15.61
C GLY A 325 5.51 -3.48 14.85
N ASP A 326 4.56 -3.26 13.94
CA ASP A 326 4.07 -4.35 13.07
C ASP A 326 5.17 -4.87 12.14
N ALA A 327 5.90 -3.96 11.49
CA ALA A 327 6.98 -4.28 10.57
C ALA A 327 8.11 -5.07 11.23
N TYR A 328 8.59 -4.59 12.37
CA TYR A 328 9.66 -5.19 13.17
C TYR A 328 9.32 -6.63 13.55
N ARG A 329 8.08 -6.90 13.99
CA ARG A 329 7.65 -8.26 14.35
C ARG A 329 7.67 -9.17 13.13
N HIS A 330 7.25 -8.68 11.97
CA HIS A 330 7.37 -9.45 10.74
C HIS A 330 8.83 -9.72 10.32
N ILE A 331 9.74 -8.78 10.57
CA ILE A 331 11.18 -8.95 10.29
C ILE A 331 11.79 -9.98 11.24
N VAL A 332 11.59 -9.82 12.55
CA VAL A 332 12.13 -10.73 13.59
C VAL A 332 11.62 -12.15 13.40
N MET A 333 10.39 -12.31 12.91
CA MET A 333 9.77 -13.62 12.68
C MET A 333 10.10 -14.21 11.29
N GLY A 334 10.89 -13.51 10.50
CA GLY A 334 11.27 -13.93 9.16
C GLY A 334 12.12 -15.20 9.20
N GLY A 335 11.78 -16.18 8.37
CA GLY A 335 12.46 -17.48 8.31
C GLY A 335 11.77 -18.60 9.10
N LEU A 336 10.75 -18.28 9.90
CA LEU A 336 9.87 -19.30 10.48
C LEU A 336 8.92 -19.91 9.44
N ALA A 337 8.36 -21.09 9.75
CA ALA A 337 7.57 -21.88 8.80
C ALA A 337 6.15 -21.31 8.48
N PHE A 338 5.96 -19.99 8.51
CA PHE A 338 4.70 -19.33 8.19
C PHE A 338 4.93 -18.08 7.32
N GLY A 339 3.87 -17.60 6.68
CA GLY A 339 3.99 -16.41 5.82
C GLY A 339 4.10 -15.12 6.62
N ILE A 340 4.95 -14.21 6.13
CA ILE A 340 5.13 -12.85 6.64
C ILE A 340 4.87 -11.81 5.56
N GLN A 341 4.56 -10.59 5.96
CA GLN A 341 4.56 -9.42 5.08
C GLN A 341 5.95 -8.82 5.05
N ARG A 342 6.53 -8.66 3.84
CA ARG A 342 7.76 -7.89 3.66
C ARG A 342 7.54 -6.43 4.01
N TYR A 343 8.63 -5.71 4.23
CA TYR A 343 8.64 -4.35 4.73
C TYR A 343 9.71 -3.52 4.04
N ARG A 344 9.37 -2.29 3.64
CA ARG A 344 10.37 -1.24 3.38
C ARG A 344 9.76 0.14 3.66
N PRO A 345 10.44 1.03 4.42
CA PRO A 345 10.00 2.41 4.60
C PRO A 345 10.32 3.23 3.34
N ILE A 346 9.41 4.11 2.95
CA ILE A 346 9.46 4.88 1.70
C ILE A 346 8.91 6.28 1.93
N ASN A 347 9.55 7.27 1.33
CA ASN A 347 9.05 8.64 1.20
C ASN A 347 7.95 8.69 0.14
N ILE A 348 6.74 9.11 0.51
CA ILE A 348 5.63 9.21 -0.42
C ILE A 348 5.43 10.65 -0.84
N PHE A 349 5.24 10.85 -2.14
CA PHE A 349 4.78 12.08 -2.74
C PHE A 349 3.47 11.83 -3.47
N LEU A 350 2.51 12.74 -3.33
CA LEU A 350 1.29 12.76 -4.12
C LEU A 350 1.38 13.97 -5.05
N ASN A 351 1.24 13.78 -6.36
CA ASN A 351 1.39 14.85 -7.37
C ASN A 351 2.64 15.73 -7.11
N GLY A 352 3.76 15.12 -6.74
CA GLY A 352 5.00 15.83 -6.42
C GLY A 352 5.05 16.54 -5.06
N GLU A 353 3.97 16.67 -4.28
CA GLU A 353 4.01 17.24 -2.92
C GLU A 353 4.27 16.15 -1.87
N TYR A 354 5.18 16.41 -0.92
CA TYR A 354 5.54 15.43 0.10
C TYR A 354 4.33 15.06 0.97
N TYR A 355 4.04 13.77 1.05
CA TYR A 355 2.90 13.24 1.82
C TYR A 355 3.32 12.69 3.19
N GLY A 356 4.52 12.14 3.29
CA GLY A 356 5.04 11.53 4.51
C GLY A 356 5.64 10.15 4.29
N ILE A 357 6.07 9.53 5.39
CA ILE A 357 6.65 8.20 5.39
C ILE A 357 5.55 7.16 5.52
N LEU A 358 5.46 6.27 4.54
CA LEU A 358 4.68 5.03 4.63
C LEU A 358 5.62 3.85 4.48
N ASN A 359 5.18 2.67 4.90
CA ASN A 359 5.88 1.43 4.58
C ASN A 359 5.16 0.62 3.51
N VAL A 360 5.93 0.18 2.52
CA VAL A 360 5.47 -0.81 1.55
C VAL A 360 5.36 -2.16 2.28
N ARG A 361 4.22 -2.83 2.11
CA ARG A 361 3.92 -4.15 2.65
C ARG A 361 3.28 -5.01 1.59
N ASP A 362 3.54 -6.32 1.63
CA ASP A 362 2.80 -7.28 0.80
C ASP A 362 1.30 -7.24 1.12
N ARG A 363 0.45 -7.36 0.11
CA ARG A 363 -0.97 -7.65 0.34
C ARG A 363 -1.19 -9.16 0.42
N LEU A 364 -1.46 -9.67 1.62
CA LEU A 364 -1.74 -11.09 1.85
C LEU A 364 -3.04 -11.59 1.18
N ASP A 365 -2.97 -11.91 -0.09
CA ASP A 365 -4.03 -12.49 -0.91
C ASP A 365 -3.49 -13.57 -1.86
N LYS A 366 -4.33 -14.05 -2.77
CA LYS A 366 -3.95 -15.08 -3.75
C LYS A 366 -2.78 -14.69 -4.65
N HIS A 367 -2.53 -13.39 -4.88
CA HIS A 367 -1.40 -12.92 -5.68
C HIS A 367 -0.09 -13.01 -4.88
N TYR A 368 -0.11 -12.59 -3.61
CA TYR A 368 1.01 -12.81 -2.70
C TYR A 368 1.38 -14.29 -2.61
N LEU A 369 0.39 -15.16 -2.42
CA LEU A 369 0.65 -16.59 -2.33
C LEU A 369 1.23 -17.18 -3.62
N LYS A 370 0.72 -16.76 -4.79
CA LYS A 370 1.33 -17.15 -6.07
C LYS A 370 2.80 -16.74 -6.14
N ASN A 371 3.13 -15.51 -5.75
CA ASN A 371 4.47 -14.99 -5.96
C ASN A 371 5.46 -15.54 -4.93
N MET A 372 5.07 -15.59 -3.65
CA MET A 372 5.96 -16.04 -2.57
C MET A 372 6.10 -17.56 -2.48
N TYR A 373 5.04 -18.31 -2.84
CA TYR A 373 5.03 -19.77 -2.68
C TYR A 373 4.92 -20.53 -4.01
N GLN A 374 4.91 -19.82 -5.15
CA GLN A 374 4.84 -20.41 -6.48
C GLN A 374 3.64 -21.36 -6.66
N VAL A 375 2.51 -21.02 -6.02
CA VAL A 375 1.26 -21.78 -6.11
C VAL A 375 0.28 -21.15 -7.09
N GLU A 376 -0.50 -21.95 -7.80
CA GLU A 376 -1.45 -21.43 -8.77
C GLU A 376 -2.62 -20.73 -8.09
N LYS A 377 -2.99 -19.52 -8.53
CA LYS A 377 -4.07 -18.74 -7.89
C LYS A 377 -5.36 -19.55 -7.74
N LYS A 378 -5.74 -20.29 -8.79
CA LYS A 378 -6.96 -21.12 -8.82
C LYS A 378 -6.94 -22.30 -7.84
N SER A 379 -5.76 -22.73 -7.42
CA SER A 379 -5.58 -23.82 -6.45
C SER A 379 -5.69 -23.34 -5.00
N ILE A 380 -5.68 -22.04 -4.73
CA ILE A 380 -5.61 -21.54 -3.36
C ILE A 380 -6.98 -21.62 -2.67
N ASP A 381 -7.00 -22.15 -1.46
CA ASP A 381 -7.96 -21.78 -0.42
C ASP A 381 -7.29 -20.82 0.56
N LEU A 382 -7.87 -19.65 0.77
CA LEU A 382 -7.37 -18.64 1.70
C LEU A 382 -8.52 -18.17 2.59
N LEU A 383 -8.37 -18.37 3.88
CA LEU A 383 -9.36 -18.09 4.91
C LEU A 383 -8.81 -17.09 5.93
N LYS A 384 -9.71 -16.40 6.62
CA LYS A 384 -9.38 -15.56 7.78
C LYS A 384 -10.40 -15.73 8.89
N ARG A 385 -9.99 -15.46 10.14
CA ARG A 385 -10.87 -15.56 11.32
C ARG A 385 -11.64 -16.90 11.34
N ASN A 386 -12.92 -16.87 11.68
CA ASN A 386 -13.80 -18.03 11.65
C ASN A 386 -14.24 -18.37 10.21
N LYS A 387 -13.35 -19.01 9.44
CA LYS A 387 -13.64 -19.58 8.12
C LYS A 387 -14.15 -18.57 7.08
N ILE A 388 -13.85 -17.28 7.25
CA ILE A 388 -14.27 -16.27 6.28
C ILE A 388 -13.44 -16.46 5.00
N VAL A 389 -14.08 -16.98 3.96
CA VAL A 389 -13.45 -17.21 2.66
C VAL A 389 -12.97 -15.90 2.05
N GLN A 390 -11.66 -15.80 1.79
CA GLN A 390 -11.07 -14.72 1.00
C GLN A 390 -10.80 -15.19 -0.44
N HIS A 391 -10.53 -16.48 -0.63
CA HIS A 391 -10.44 -17.13 -1.93
C HIS A 391 -10.67 -18.64 -1.78
N GLY A 392 -11.23 -19.28 -2.81
CA GLY A 392 -11.43 -20.73 -2.81
C GLY A 392 -12.63 -21.18 -2.00
N SER A 393 -12.43 -22.15 -1.11
CA SER A 393 -13.43 -22.90 -0.36
C SER A 393 -12.91 -23.22 1.05
N ASP A 394 -13.84 -23.37 1.98
CA ASP A 394 -13.65 -23.78 3.37
C ASP A 394 -13.88 -25.27 3.61
N LYS A 395 -14.32 -26.05 2.63
CA LYS A 395 -14.71 -27.47 2.79
C LYS A 395 -13.62 -28.34 3.42
N GLN A 396 -12.36 -28.17 3.01
CA GLN A 396 -11.26 -28.93 3.62
C GLN A 396 -10.98 -28.47 5.06
N TRP A 397 -11.20 -27.20 5.35
CA TRP A 397 -11.05 -26.70 6.70
C TRP A 397 -12.12 -27.31 7.61
N ASP A 398 -13.36 -27.41 7.15
CA ASP A 398 -14.41 -28.14 7.87
C ASP A 398 -14.07 -29.62 8.07
N PHE A 399 -13.51 -30.29 7.06
CA PHE A 399 -13.02 -31.65 7.21
C PHE A 399 -11.92 -31.76 8.28
N PHE A 400 -10.97 -30.83 8.30
CA PHE A 400 -9.92 -30.77 9.32
C PHE A 400 -10.48 -30.54 10.72
N LEU A 401 -11.44 -29.62 10.88
CA LEU A 401 -12.11 -29.39 12.18
C LEU A 401 -12.89 -30.63 12.65
N ASN A 402 -13.63 -31.29 11.75
CA ASN A 402 -14.37 -32.51 12.07
C ASN A 402 -13.44 -33.65 12.50
N LYS A 403 -12.26 -33.77 11.89
CA LYS A 403 -11.24 -34.73 12.32
C LYS A 403 -10.72 -34.45 13.72
N LEU A 404 -10.58 -33.18 14.09
CA LEU A 404 -10.19 -32.80 15.45
C LEU A 404 -11.29 -33.04 16.49
N GLU A 405 -12.54 -33.33 16.10
CA GLU A 405 -13.61 -33.72 17.04
C GLU A 405 -13.51 -35.20 17.47
N GLU A 406 -12.83 -36.05 16.70
CA GLU A 406 -12.54 -37.44 17.06
C GLU A 406 -11.67 -37.54 18.34
N ASP A 407 -11.47 -38.76 18.84
CA ASP A 407 -10.50 -39.01 19.90
C ASP A 407 -9.08 -38.73 19.38
N VAL A 408 -8.52 -37.60 19.80
CA VAL A 408 -7.18 -37.15 19.40
C VAL A 408 -6.05 -37.86 20.14
N SER A 409 -6.37 -38.65 21.18
CA SER A 409 -5.39 -39.38 21.98
C SER A 409 -5.12 -40.79 21.48
N ARG A 410 -5.93 -41.29 20.52
CA ARG A 410 -5.75 -42.62 19.94
C ARG A 410 -4.45 -42.75 19.14
N ASP A 411 -3.91 -43.96 19.10
CA ASP A 411 -2.77 -44.32 18.27
C ASP A 411 -3.05 -44.02 16.78
N GLY A 412 -2.03 -43.54 16.07
CA GLY A 412 -2.13 -43.23 14.63
C GLY A 412 -2.86 -41.92 14.30
N PHE A 413 -3.49 -41.24 15.28
CA PHE A 413 -4.22 -39.99 15.02
C PHE A 413 -3.28 -38.88 14.53
N PHE A 414 -2.10 -38.76 15.12
CA PHE A 414 -1.18 -37.69 14.78
C PHE A 414 -0.67 -37.87 13.34
N GLU A 415 -0.29 -39.08 12.96
CA GLU A 415 0.13 -39.44 11.60
C GLU A 415 -0.96 -39.20 10.56
N GLU A 416 -2.24 -39.31 10.95
CA GLU A 416 -3.38 -38.99 10.09
C GLU A 416 -3.57 -37.49 9.95
N ILE A 417 -3.63 -36.75 11.07
CA ILE A 417 -4.00 -35.34 11.07
C ILE A 417 -2.92 -34.44 10.45
N THR A 418 -1.63 -34.82 10.55
CA THR A 418 -0.50 -34.11 9.94
C THR A 418 -0.52 -34.10 8.41
N LYS A 419 -1.37 -34.92 7.78
CA LYS A 419 -1.63 -34.84 6.33
C LYS A 419 -2.49 -33.64 5.93
N LEU A 420 -3.18 -33.02 6.89
CA LEU A 420 -4.12 -31.92 6.65
C LEU A 420 -3.52 -30.54 6.91
N PHE A 421 -2.45 -30.44 7.69
CA PHE A 421 -1.77 -29.18 7.98
C PHE A 421 -0.27 -29.36 8.17
N ASP A 422 0.48 -28.30 7.94
CA ASP A 422 1.92 -28.26 8.17
C ASP A 422 2.17 -28.01 9.67
N VAL A 423 2.69 -29.02 10.37
CA VAL A 423 2.87 -29.00 11.84
C VAL A 423 3.84 -27.91 12.26
N THR A 424 4.95 -27.73 11.53
CA THR A 424 5.94 -26.70 11.81
C THR A 424 5.34 -25.32 11.58
N SER A 425 4.58 -25.13 10.49
CA SER A 425 3.87 -23.87 10.25
C SER A 425 2.93 -23.51 11.38
N PHE A 426 2.16 -24.48 11.87
CA PHE A 426 1.24 -24.28 12.98
C PHE A 426 1.99 -23.94 14.28
N ALA A 427 2.97 -24.77 14.65
CA ALA A 427 3.72 -24.60 15.89
C ALA A 427 4.46 -23.25 15.92
N ASP A 428 5.21 -22.94 14.86
CA ASP A 428 5.95 -21.68 14.75
C ASP A 428 5.02 -20.47 14.82
N TYR A 429 3.89 -20.50 14.11
CA TYR A 429 2.93 -19.39 14.11
C TYR A 429 2.32 -19.15 15.49
N TYR A 430 1.88 -20.22 16.16
CA TYR A 430 1.31 -20.12 17.51
C TYR A 430 2.36 -19.67 18.52
N SER A 431 3.57 -20.25 18.48
CA SER A 431 4.70 -19.81 19.31
C SER A 431 5.02 -18.34 19.10
N ALA A 432 5.06 -17.86 17.86
CA ALA A 432 5.31 -16.46 17.53
C ALA A 432 4.22 -15.52 18.09
N GLN A 433 2.93 -15.84 17.90
CA GLN A 433 1.82 -15.04 18.42
C GLN A 433 1.79 -14.98 19.95
N ILE A 434 2.11 -16.11 20.60
CA ILE A 434 2.20 -16.21 22.05
C ILE A 434 3.39 -15.38 22.55
N PHE A 435 4.56 -15.53 21.93
CA PHE A 435 5.78 -14.82 22.31
C PHE A 435 5.63 -13.29 22.21
N ILE A 436 5.04 -12.79 21.12
CA ILE A 436 4.82 -11.34 20.97
C ILE A 436 3.68 -10.81 21.82
N GLY A 437 2.89 -11.68 22.47
CA GLY A 437 1.77 -11.31 23.32
C GLY A 437 0.66 -10.56 22.56
N ASN A 438 0.23 -11.09 21.41
CA ASN A 438 -0.79 -10.43 20.58
C ASN A 438 -2.18 -10.52 21.22
N ARG A 439 -2.72 -9.38 21.65
CA ARG A 439 -4.00 -9.29 22.38
C ARG A 439 -5.24 -9.29 21.50
N ASP A 440 -5.08 -9.09 20.19
CA ASP A 440 -6.17 -9.13 19.20
C ASP A 440 -6.17 -10.45 18.41
N TRP A 441 -5.57 -11.49 18.98
CA TRP A 441 -5.50 -12.86 18.47
C TRP A 441 -5.82 -13.81 19.63
N PRO A 442 -6.48 -14.98 19.45
CA PRO A 442 -6.76 -15.68 18.19
C PRO A 442 -8.12 -15.41 17.54
N GLY A 443 -9.05 -14.70 18.18
CA GLY A 443 -10.38 -14.39 17.63
C GLY A 443 -10.38 -13.43 16.45
N ASN A 444 -9.27 -12.72 16.26
CA ASN A 444 -8.99 -11.84 15.15
C ASN A 444 -7.54 -12.04 14.67
N ASN A 445 -7.11 -11.30 13.64
CA ASN A 445 -5.73 -11.27 13.11
C ASN A 445 -5.11 -12.65 12.77
N ILE A 446 -5.96 -13.60 12.37
CA ILE A 446 -5.59 -14.93 11.90
C ILE A 446 -5.91 -15.12 10.41
N ARG A 447 -4.93 -15.65 9.67
CA ARG A 447 -5.03 -16.03 8.26
C ARG A 447 -4.36 -17.38 8.04
N TYR A 448 -4.98 -18.21 7.21
CA TYR A 448 -4.49 -19.55 6.90
C TYR A 448 -4.91 -19.93 5.48
N TRP A 449 -4.09 -20.76 4.85
CA TRP A 449 -4.23 -21.10 3.45
C TRP A 449 -3.74 -22.51 3.14
N ARG A 450 -4.18 -23.06 2.01
CA ARG A 450 -3.64 -24.29 1.42
C ARG A 450 -3.66 -24.18 -0.11
N SER A 451 -2.84 -24.98 -0.77
CA SER A 451 -2.92 -25.22 -2.21
C SER A 451 -3.67 -26.53 -2.48
N LYS A 452 -4.67 -26.52 -3.36
CA LYS A 452 -5.39 -27.70 -3.88
C LYS A 452 -4.50 -28.35 -4.94
N ASN A 453 -3.89 -29.49 -4.62
CA ASN A 453 -2.98 -30.25 -5.49
C ASN A 453 -3.11 -30.01 -7.01
N LYS A 454 -1.99 -29.64 -7.65
CA LYS A 454 -1.57 -30.26 -8.93
C LYS A 454 -0.68 -31.45 -8.56
N GLN A 455 -0.65 -32.52 -9.36
CA GLN A 455 0.03 -33.76 -9.00
C GLN A 455 1.51 -33.57 -8.60
N ILE A 456 2.00 -34.53 -7.80
CA ILE A 456 3.29 -34.62 -7.07
C ILE A 456 4.56 -34.41 -7.94
N ASN A 457 4.47 -34.34 -9.27
CA ASN A 457 5.63 -34.52 -10.16
C ASN A 457 6.04 -33.31 -11.03
N ASP A 458 5.39 -32.14 -10.91
CA ASP A 458 5.73 -30.94 -11.71
C ASP A 458 6.19 -29.74 -10.86
N VAL A 459 6.67 -30.00 -9.64
CA VAL A 459 7.09 -28.94 -8.72
C VAL A 459 8.62 -28.84 -8.77
N PRO A 460 9.22 -27.65 -9.01
CA PRO A 460 10.67 -27.48 -8.89
C PRO A 460 11.11 -27.97 -7.51
N GLU A 461 12.29 -28.61 -7.40
CA GLU A 461 12.86 -29.20 -6.17
C GLU A 461 12.84 -28.29 -4.93
N ASN A 462 12.54 -27.00 -5.10
CA ASN A 462 12.57 -25.96 -4.09
C ASN A 462 11.18 -25.46 -3.63
N SER A 463 10.04 -26.01 -4.10
CA SER A 463 8.69 -25.57 -3.67
C SER A 463 7.90 -26.66 -2.93
N THR A 464 7.73 -26.52 -1.62
CA THR A 464 7.10 -27.53 -0.75
C THR A 464 5.63 -27.27 -0.42
N CYS A 465 5.01 -26.24 -1.01
CA CYS A 465 3.68 -25.76 -0.58
C CYS A 465 2.48 -26.25 -1.42
N ASN A 466 2.70 -27.12 -2.40
CA ASN A 466 1.68 -27.70 -3.28
C ASN A 466 1.18 -29.08 -2.83
N ASP A 467 0.99 -29.28 -1.52
CA ASP A 467 0.76 -30.58 -0.89
C ASP A 467 -0.61 -30.73 -0.20
N GLY A 468 -1.50 -29.74 -0.37
CA GLY A 468 -2.81 -29.79 0.26
C GLY A 468 -2.83 -29.44 1.75
N ARG A 469 -1.69 -29.16 2.40
CA ARG A 469 -1.64 -28.87 3.84
C ARG A 469 -1.97 -27.41 4.14
N TRP A 470 -2.77 -27.18 5.19
CA TRP A 470 -3.00 -25.85 5.76
C TRP A 470 -1.72 -25.27 6.39
N ARG A 471 -1.49 -23.98 6.13
CA ARG A 471 -0.38 -23.16 6.63
C ARG A 471 -0.89 -21.81 7.11
N TRP A 472 -0.16 -21.19 8.03
CA TRP A 472 -0.54 -19.91 8.63
C TRP A 472 0.24 -18.75 8.04
N ILE A 473 -0.32 -17.54 8.19
CA ILE A 473 0.31 -16.29 7.79
C ILE A 473 0.15 -15.31 8.95
N MET A 474 1.27 -14.73 9.40
CA MET A 474 1.26 -13.63 10.35
C MET A 474 0.58 -12.42 9.73
N TYR A 475 -0.24 -11.74 10.50
CA TYR A 475 -1.01 -10.58 10.03
C TYR A 475 -1.37 -9.69 11.19
N ASP A 476 -1.18 -8.39 11.01
CA ASP A 476 -1.68 -7.32 11.88
C ASP A 476 -1.32 -7.52 13.36
N THR A 477 -0.08 -7.16 13.69
CA THR A 477 0.52 -7.40 15.00
C THR A 477 0.66 -6.12 15.83
N ASP A 478 -0.05 -5.04 15.46
CA ASP A 478 0.06 -3.73 16.09
C ASP A 478 -0.34 -3.73 17.58
N ALA A 479 -1.29 -4.57 17.99
CA ALA A 479 -1.74 -4.77 19.37
C ALA A 479 -0.81 -5.64 20.26
N SER A 480 0.38 -6.01 19.77
CA SER A 480 1.32 -6.91 20.44
C SER A 480 2.36 -6.17 21.30
N SER A 481 3.06 -6.88 22.18
CA SER A 481 4.18 -6.42 23.03
C SER A 481 3.88 -5.18 23.89
N SER A 482 2.60 -4.94 24.15
CA SER A 482 2.09 -3.78 24.87
C SER A 482 1.87 -4.08 26.36
N ASN A 483 1.70 -5.36 26.72
CA ASN A 483 1.58 -5.84 28.08
C ASN A 483 2.41 -7.14 28.27
N VAL A 484 3.55 -7.04 28.94
CA VAL A 484 4.46 -8.18 29.20
C VAL A 484 3.89 -9.19 30.19
N MET A 485 2.88 -8.81 30.98
CA MET A 485 2.22 -9.69 31.95
C MET A 485 1.05 -10.47 31.36
N HIS A 486 0.73 -10.26 30.07
CA HIS A 486 -0.36 -10.98 29.44
C HIS A 486 0.06 -12.42 29.11
N ASP A 487 -0.49 -13.39 29.84
CA ASP A 487 -0.29 -14.81 29.56
C ASP A 487 -1.08 -15.25 28.31
N THR A 488 -0.46 -15.03 27.15
CA THR A 488 -1.06 -15.38 25.86
C THR A 488 -1.11 -16.89 25.62
N LEU A 489 -0.28 -17.70 26.29
CA LEU A 489 -0.36 -19.16 26.18
C LEU A 489 -1.65 -19.68 26.82
N SER A 490 -1.89 -19.30 28.08
CA SER A 490 -3.14 -19.64 28.79
C SER A 490 -4.35 -19.09 28.04
N TYR A 491 -4.24 -17.88 27.48
CA TYR A 491 -5.30 -17.29 26.66
C TYR A 491 -5.60 -18.14 25.41
N ALA A 492 -4.58 -18.53 24.65
CA ALA A 492 -4.72 -19.31 23.41
C ALA A 492 -5.16 -20.77 23.63
N ALA A 493 -4.94 -21.30 24.84
CA ALA A 493 -5.36 -22.65 25.24
C ALA A 493 -6.67 -22.68 26.05
N SER A 494 -7.30 -21.53 26.30
CA SER A 494 -8.51 -21.44 27.13
C SER A 494 -9.75 -22.02 26.43
N PRO A 495 -10.55 -22.89 27.10
CA PRO A 495 -11.85 -23.32 26.60
C PRO A 495 -12.96 -22.29 26.86
N ILE A 496 -12.71 -21.27 27.67
CA ILE A 496 -13.70 -20.28 28.11
C ILE A 496 -13.70 -19.07 27.18
N LYS A 497 -14.90 -18.57 26.84
CA LYS A 497 -15.09 -17.27 26.19
C LYS A 497 -14.72 -16.15 27.16
N ASN A 498 -13.54 -15.59 26.99
CA ASN A 498 -13.10 -14.47 27.83
C ASN A 498 -13.45 -13.11 27.21
N THR A 499 -13.51 -13.01 25.87
CA THR A 499 -13.82 -11.76 25.14
C THR A 499 -14.30 -12.06 23.71
N PRO A 500 -14.85 -11.07 22.95
CA PRO A 500 -15.04 -11.18 21.50
C PRO A 500 -13.77 -11.53 20.71
N TYR A 501 -12.59 -11.32 21.31
CA TYR A 501 -11.26 -11.57 20.76
C TYR A 501 -10.71 -12.96 21.08
N ASN A 502 -11.41 -13.76 21.89
CA ASN A 502 -11.11 -15.17 22.15
C ASN A 502 -12.40 -15.99 22.27
N PRO A 503 -13.13 -16.14 21.13
CA PRO A 503 -14.26 -17.04 21.03
C PRO A 503 -13.79 -18.50 20.96
N GLU A 504 -14.66 -19.44 21.38
CA GLU A 504 -14.35 -20.87 21.45
C GLU A 504 -13.73 -21.48 20.19
N TRP A 505 -14.21 -21.08 19.00
CA TRP A 505 -13.69 -21.57 17.71
C TRP A 505 -12.20 -21.22 17.50
N SER A 506 -11.72 -20.13 18.12
CA SER A 506 -10.38 -19.60 17.87
C SER A 506 -9.28 -20.34 18.62
N THR A 507 -9.61 -20.99 19.74
CA THR A 507 -8.68 -21.82 20.52
C THR A 507 -8.85 -23.31 20.24
N PHE A 508 -9.94 -23.70 19.57
CA PHE A 508 -10.31 -25.10 19.36
C PHE A 508 -9.17 -25.96 18.82
N VAL A 509 -8.51 -25.54 17.72
CA VAL A 509 -7.45 -26.33 17.08
C VAL A 509 -6.29 -26.59 18.03
N LEU A 510 -5.76 -25.55 18.68
CA LEU A 510 -4.65 -25.70 19.64
C LEU A 510 -5.08 -26.59 20.82
N ARG A 511 -6.25 -26.35 21.41
CA ARG A 511 -6.76 -27.14 22.54
C ARG A 511 -6.90 -28.62 22.23
N ARG A 512 -7.39 -28.96 21.03
CA ARG A 512 -7.53 -30.36 20.61
C ARG A 512 -6.16 -30.98 20.37
N LEU A 513 -5.26 -30.31 19.67
CA LEU A 513 -3.92 -30.84 19.40
C LEU A 513 -3.09 -31.01 20.69
N LEU A 514 -3.19 -30.11 21.67
CA LEU A 514 -2.48 -30.22 22.96
C LEU A 514 -2.94 -31.40 23.84
N LYS A 515 -4.05 -32.08 23.50
CA LYS A 515 -4.47 -33.32 24.15
C LYS A 515 -3.78 -34.57 23.58
N ASN A 516 -3.09 -34.44 22.44
CA ASN A 516 -2.28 -35.52 21.87
C ASN A 516 -0.83 -35.37 22.37
N ASP A 517 -0.28 -36.39 23.03
CA ASP A 517 1.03 -36.30 23.66
C ASP A 517 2.18 -36.11 22.66
N ILE A 518 2.06 -36.68 21.45
CA ILE A 518 3.07 -36.51 20.39
C ILE A 518 3.13 -35.04 19.96
N PHE A 519 1.97 -34.44 19.64
CA PHE A 519 1.93 -33.03 19.29
C PHE A 519 2.34 -32.12 20.46
N LYS A 520 1.87 -32.40 21.67
CA LYS A 520 2.19 -31.60 22.86
C LYS A 520 3.70 -31.54 23.10
N ASN A 521 4.37 -32.69 23.05
CA ASN A 521 5.83 -32.77 23.20
C ASN A 521 6.56 -32.05 22.05
N TYR A 522 6.07 -32.21 20.82
CA TYR A 522 6.59 -31.47 19.66
C TYR A 522 6.48 -29.95 19.87
N PHE A 523 5.31 -29.45 20.26
CA PHE A 523 5.05 -28.03 20.46
C PHE A 523 5.93 -27.45 21.57
N ILE A 524 6.04 -28.13 22.72
CA ILE A 524 6.91 -27.71 23.83
C ILE A 524 8.37 -27.63 23.39
N THR A 525 8.86 -28.67 22.71
CA THR A 525 10.25 -28.74 22.24
C THR A 525 10.51 -27.63 21.23
N ARG A 526 9.66 -27.51 20.21
CA ARG A 526 9.81 -26.49 19.16
C ARG A 526 9.74 -25.08 19.73
N PHE A 527 8.81 -24.80 20.65
CA PHE A 527 8.73 -23.47 21.26
C PHE A 527 9.95 -23.18 22.13
N SER A 528 10.46 -24.17 22.86
CA SER A 528 11.71 -24.04 23.64
C SER A 528 12.91 -23.76 22.72
N ASP A 529 13.00 -24.44 21.58
CA ASP A 529 14.06 -24.18 20.59
C ASP A 529 13.97 -22.75 20.06
N LEU A 530 12.77 -22.28 19.71
CA LEU A 530 12.56 -20.91 19.24
C LEU A 530 12.95 -19.88 20.31
N LEU A 531 12.61 -20.11 21.58
CA LEU A 531 13.02 -19.27 22.71
C LEU A 531 14.54 -19.18 22.87
N ASN A 532 15.26 -20.29 22.65
CA ASN A 532 16.71 -20.35 22.77
C ASN A 532 17.47 -19.93 21.49
N THR A 533 16.77 -19.74 20.38
CA THR A 533 17.37 -19.39 19.08
C THR A 533 16.74 -18.11 18.50
N HIS A 534 15.63 -18.24 17.81
CA HIS A 534 15.02 -17.18 16.99
C HIS A 534 14.46 -16.01 17.79
N PHE A 535 13.99 -16.28 19.01
CA PHE A 535 13.41 -15.28 19.91
C PHE A 535 14.41 -14.77 20.96
N ASN A 536 15.66 -15.24 20.91
CA ASN A 536 16.73 -14.78 21.78
C ASN A 536 17.28 -13.44 21.24
N PRO A 537 17.31 -12.36 22.04
CA PRO A 537 17.69 -11.01 21.60
C PRO A 537 19.09 -10.85 21.01
#